data_AF-A0A1N6XPK9-F1
#
_entry.id   AF-A0A1N6XPK9-F1
#
_cell.length_a   1.000
_cell.length_b   1.000
_cell.length_c   1.000
_cell.angle_alpha   90.00
_cell.angle_beta   90.00
_cell.angle_gamma   90.00
#
_symmetry.space_group_name_H-M   'P 1'
#
loop_
_entity.id
_entity.type
_entity.pdbx_description
1 polymer ?
#
loop_
_entity_poly.entity_id
_entity_poly.type
_entity_poly.pdbx_seq_one_letter_code
_entity_poly.pdbx_strand_id
1 'polypeptide(L)'
;MDAATAMQGKVATWLELAVAPDWRRERCKIQVHAVGPREGTCYAISMDGRWLCAGSGELTVFHGLSAALHFLKLMRIEDFEPGEPTGMPAVGTGNHYCMCTDDAQRLLPCNCANRRCATH
;
A
#
# COMPACT_ATOMS: atom_id res chain seq x y z
N MET A 1 -17.16 23.54 2.93
CA MET A 1 -16.93 22.32 3.72
C MET A 1 -16.95 21.20 2.68
N ASP A 2 -15.86 20.56 2.29
CA ASP A 2 -14.71 20.15 3.08
C ASP A 2 -13.38 20.44 2.39
N ALA A 3 -12.45 20.96 3.18
CA ALA A 3 -11.05 21.05 2.80
C ALA A 3 -10.55 19.62 2.64
N ALA A 4 -10.13 19.26 1.42
CA ALA A 4 -9.27 18.13 1.20
C ALA A 4 -8.00 18.37 2.04
N THR A 5 -7.99 17.82 3.24
CA THR A 5 -6.81 17.78 4.10
C THR A 5 -5.82 16.88 3.39
N ALA A 6 -5.04 17.46 2.48
CA ALA A 6 -3.81 16.86 2.00
C ALA A 6 -2.96 16.69 3.26
N MET A 7 -3.01 15.49 3.85
CA MET A 7 -2.14 15.14 4.94
C MET A 7 -0.74 15.14 4.35
N GLN A 8 0.00 16.24 4.52
CA GLN A 8 1.46 16.24 4.55
C GLN A 8 1.91 15.46 5.80
N GLY A 9 1.43 14.22 5.92
CA GLY A 9 1.78 13.28 6.95
C GLY A 9 3.06 12.58 6.53
N LYS A 10 3.92 12.28 7.50
CA LYS A 10 5.07 11.39 7.30
C LYS A 10 4.56 10.12 6.61
N VAL A 11 5.06 9.83 5.42
CA VAL A 11 4.79 8.54 4.74
C VAL A 11 5.70 7.46 5.34
N ALA A 12 5.38 6.19 5.07
CA ALA A 12 6.31 5.09 5.27
C ALA A 12 6.93 4.72 3.92
N THR A 13 8.19 4.28 3.90
CA THR A 13 8.86 3.81 2.68
C THR A 13 9.05 2.30 2.70
N TRP A 14 9.30 1.69 1.54
CA TRP A 14 9.63 0.26 1.46
C TRP A 14 10.87 -0.09 2.28
N LEU A 15 11.86 0.80 2.35
CA LEU A 15 13.06 0.56 3.14
C LEU A 15 12.76 0.56 4.64
N GLU A 16 11.96 1.51 5.12
CA GLU A 16 11.49 1.52 6.51
C GLU A 16 10.71 0.23 6.83
N LEU A 17 9.85 -0.20 5.92
CA LEU A 17 9.07 -1.42 6.08
C LEU A 17 9.96 -2.68 6.10
N ALA A 18 11.01 -2.73 5.26
CA ALA A 18 11.94 -3.87 5.17
C ALA A 18 12.72 -4.09 6.47
N VAL A 19 13.09 -3.00 7.14
CA VAL A 19 13.88 -3.04 8.38
C VAL A 19 13.01 -3.01 9.64
N ALA A 20 11.69 -2.83 9.50
CA ALA A 20 10.75 -2.82 10.62
C ALA A 20 10.84 -4.09 11.48
N PRO A 21 10.96 -5.32 10.91
CA PRO A 21 11.16 -6.54 11.70
C PRO A 21 12.45 -6.53 12.52
N ASP A 22 13.52 -5.91 12.01
CA ASP A 22 14.84 -5.92 12.64
C ASP A 22 15.00 -4.83 13.71
N TRP A 23 14.34 -3.67 13.54
CA TRP A 23 14.56 -2.48 14.37
C TRP A 23 13.59 -2.34 15.54
N ARG A 24 12.41 -2.97 15.47
CA ARG A 24 11.31 -2.73 16.40
C ARG A 24 10.85 -4.03 17.07
N ARG A 25 11.53 -4.41 18.15
CA ARG A 25 10.96 -5.32 19.17
C ARG A 25 9.69 -4.73 19.83
N GLU A 26 9.35 -3.47 19.54
CA GLU A 26 8.09 -2.82 19.88
C GLU A 26 7.13 -2.84 18.68
N ARG A 27 6.02 -3.57 18.82
CA ARG A 27 4.92 -3.74 17.86
C ARG A 27 4.70 -2.57 16.89
N CYS A 28 5.29 -2.66 15.69
CA CYS A 28 4.93 -1.81 14.58
C CYS A 28 3.60 -2.30 13.99
N LYS A 29 2.59 -1.44 13.94
CA LYS A 29 1.25 -1.82 13.47
C LYS A 29 1.21 -1.74 11.95
N ILE A 30 1.23 -2.88 11.29
CA ILE A 30 1.12 -2.99 9.84
C ILE A 30 -0.32 -3.36 9.49
N GLN A 31 -0.94 -2.59 8.61
CA GLN A 31 -2.33 -2.83 8.21
C GLN A 31 -2.49 -2.88 6.70
N VAL A 32 -3.37 -3.77 6.23
CA VAL A 32 -3.73 -3.89 4.81
C VAL A 32 -5.16 -3.38 4.63
N HIS A 33 -5.30 -2.32 3.83
CA HIS A 33 -6.56 -1.61 3.62
C HIS A 33 -7.10 -1.88 2.23
N ALA A 34 -8.39 -2.17 2.10
CA ALA A 34 -9.07 -2.05 0.82
C ALA A 34 -9.19 -0.57 0.44
N VAL A 35 -8.83 -0.21 -0.79
CA VAL A 35 -8.78 1.19 -1.22
C VAL A 35 -9.38 1.40 -2.61
N GLY A 36 -9.91 2.61 -2.84
CA GLY A 36 -10.47 3.05 -4.12
C GLY A 36 -11.99 2.92 -4.22
N PRO A 37 -12.59 3.29 -5.37
CA PRO A 37 -14.04 3.44 -5.52
C PRO A 37 -14.81 2.12 -5.50
N ARG A 38 -14.10 0.99 -5.61
CA ARG A 38 -14.70 -0.35 -5.61
C ARG A 38 -13.99 -1.21 -4.59
N GLU A 39 -14.69 -1.52 -3.50
CA GLU A 39 -14.19 -2.39 -2.45
C GLU A 39 -13.63 -3.71 -3.01
N GLY A 40 -12.54 -4.17 -2.42
CA GLY A 40 -11.92 -5.46 -2.74
C GLY A 40 -11.13 -5.53 -4.05
N THR A 41 -11.00 -4.43 -4.81
CA THR A 41 -10.21 -4.43 -6.06
C THR A 41 -8.74 -4.05 -5.82
N CYS A 42 -8.50 -3.03 -5.01
CA CYS A 42 -7.16 -2.52 -4.73
C CYS A 42 -6.89 -2.51 -3.23
N TYR A 43 -5.62 -2.65 -2.88
CA TYR A 43 -5.17 -2.65 -1.50
C TYR A 43 -3.98 -1.72 -1.32
N ALA A 44 -3.89 -1.06 -0.17
CA ALA A 44 -2.73 -0.28 0.24
C ALA A 44 -2.30 -0.73 1.64
N ILE A 45 -1.03 -0.48 1.96
CA ILE A 45 -0.45 -0.85 3.25
C ILE A 45 -0.21 0.42 4.05
N SER A 46 -0.51 0.38 5.34
CA SER A 46 -0.08 1.40 6.29
C SER A 46 0.82 0.80 7.37
N MET A 47 1.70 1.64 7.91
CA MET A 47 2.64 1.31 8.98
C MET A 47 2.55 2.39 10.05
N ASP A 48 2.04 2.04 11.23
CA ASP A 48 1.72 2.96 12.32
C ASP A 48 0.83 4.13 11.85
N GLY A 49 -0.15 3.83 10.98
CA GLY A 49 -1.06 4.82 10.39
C GLY A 49 -0.47 5.67 9.26
N ARG A 50 0.78 5.42 8.86
CA ARG A 50 1.43 6.10 7.73
C ARG A 50 1.32 5.25 6.47
N TRP A 51 0.86 5.84 5.37
CA TRP A 51 0.73 5.13 4.10
C TRP A 51 2.08 4.76 3.49
N LEU A 52 2.18 3.52 3.00
CA LEU A 52 3.37 3.02 2.35
C LEU A 52 3.51 3.61 0.95
N CYS A 53 4.61 4.31 0.73
CA CYS A 53 4.99 4.86 -0.56
C CYS A 53 6.23 4.15 -1.11
N ALA A 54 6.34 4.14 -2.44
CA ALA A 54 7.56 3.77 -3.14
C ALA A 54 8.68 4.77 -2.79
N GLY A 55 9.94 4.42 -3.07
CA GLY A 55 11.08 5.30 -2.79
C GLY A 55 10.99 6.68 -3.47
N SER A 56 10.25 6.78 -4.57
CA SER A 56 9.95 8.00 -5.32
C SER A 56 8.75 8.80 -4.81
N GLY A 57 8.07 8.32 -3.76
CA GLY A 57 7.00 9.04 -3.06
C GLY A 57 5.58 8.80 -3.58
N GLU A 58 5.37 7.94 -4.57
CA GLU A 58 4.04 7.48 -4.98
C GLU A 58 3.47 6.48 -3.98
N LEU A 59 2.17 6.55 -3.71
CA LEU A 59 1.48 5.56 -2.88
C LEU A 59 1.61 4.17 -3.51
N THR A 60 2.03 3.18 -2.73
CA THR A 60 2.07 1.79 -3.19
C THR A 60 0.68 1.17 -3.11
N VAL A 61 0.17 0.72 -4.26
CA VAL A 61 -1.15 0.10 -4.40
C VAL A 61 -0.99 -1.29 -4.99
N PHE A 62 -1.81 -2.24 -4.56
CA PHE A 62 -1.80 -3.62 -5.01
C PHE A 62 -3.13 -3.98 -5.68
N HIS A 63 -3.10 -4.61 -6.84
CA HIS A 63 -4.28 -5.19 -7.47
C HIS A 63 -4.59 -6.56 -6.84
N GLY A 64 -5.63 -6.59 -6.02
CA GLY A 64 -6.02 -7.78 -5.26
C GLY A 64 -5.20 -8.00 -3.99
N LEU A 65 -5.85 -8.65 -3.01
CA LEU A 65 -5.26 -8.91 -1.70
C LEU A 65 -4.02 -9.80 -1.79
N SER A 66 -4.04 -10.78 -2.71
CA SER A 66 -2.92 -11.72 -2.91
C SER A 66 -1.62 -10.99 -3.25
N ALA A 67 -1.65 -9.91 -4.03
CA ALA A 67 -0.47 -9.14 -4.36
C ALA A 67 0.09 -8.38 -3.15
N ALA A 68 -0.78 -7.78 -2.33
CA ALA A 68 -0.37 -7.12 -1.08
C ALA A 68 0.26 -8.12 -0.08
N LEU A 69 -0.37 -9.28 0.09
CA LEU A 69 0.15 -10.34 0.97
C LEU A 69 1.47 -10.92 0.46
N HIS A 70 1.61 -11.09 -0.86
CA HIS A 70 2.86 -11.54 -1.46
C HIS A 70 3.99 -10.53 -1.20
N PHE A 71 3.71 -9.24 -1.28
CA PHE A 71 4.68 -8.20 -0.95
C PHE A 71 5.14 -8.28 0.50
N LEU A 72 4.21 -8.37 1.46
CA LEU A 72 4.56 -8.53 2.88
C LEU A 72 5.43 -9.77 3.13
N LYS A 73 5.12 -10.89 2.43
CA LYS A 73 5.94 -12.10 2.48
C LYS A 73 7.38 -11.87 2.00
N LEU A 74 7.57 -11.15 0.90
CA LEU A 74 8.92 -10.81 0.40
C LEU A 74 9.68 -9.91 1.39
N MET A 75 8.96 -9.04 2.08
CA MET A 75 9.49 -8.18 3.13
C MET A 75 9.65 -8.88 4.49
N ARG A 76 9.31 -10.19 4.57
CA ARG A 76 9.37 -11.01 5.79
C ARG A 76 8.52 -10.46 6.94
N ILE A 77 7.37 -9.89 6.60
CA ILE A 77 6.38 -9.39 7.55
C ILE A 77 5.29 -10.44 7.70
N GLU A 78 5.15 -10.95 8.92
CA GLU A 78 4.13 -11.96 9.27
C GLU A 78 3.04 -11.39 10.19
N ASP A 79 3.35 -10.33 10.96
CA ASP A 79 2.41 -9.66 11.86
C ASP A 79 1.79 -8.45 11.15
N PHE A 80 0.55 -8.61 10.69
CA PHE A 80 -0.25 -7.55 10.09
C PHE A 80 -1.75 -7.80 10.34
N GLU A 81 -2.52 -6.72 10.32
CA GLU A 81 -3.96 -6.76 10.56
C GLU A 81 -4.74 -6.21 9.35
N PRO A 82 -6.01 -6.61 9.16
CA PRO A 82 -6.91 -5.87 8.28
C PRO A 82 -7.05 -4.41 8.76
N GLY A 83 -7.02 -3.48 7.83
CA GLY A 83 -7.33 -2.07 8.07
C GLY A 83 -8.73 -1.72 7.56
N GLU A 84 -9.29 -0.64 8.08
CA GLU A 84 -10.58 -0.13 7.62
C GLU A 84 -10.54 0.21 6.12
N PRO A 85 -11.58 -0.15 5.34
CA PRO A 85 -11.73 0.29 3.96
C PRO A 85 -11.75 1.81 3.86
N THR A 86 -11.13 2.36 2.83
CA THR A 86 -11.06 3.81 2.65
C THR A 86 -10.99 4.23 1.17
N GLY A 87 -11.23 5.51 0.91
CA GLY A 87 -10.97 6.10 -0.41
C GLY A 87 -9.49 6.02 -0.77
N MET A 88 -9.14 6.37 -2.01
CA MET A 88 -7.73 6.40 -2.40
C MET A 88 -6.99 7.49 -1.61
N PRO A 89 -5.98 7.15 -0.78
CA PRO A 89 -5.27 8.15 0.00
C PRO A 89 -4.44 9.09 -0.89
N ALA A 90 -4.62 10.39 -0.71
CA ALA A 90 -3.76 11.40 -1.33
C ALA A 90 -2.53 11.65 -0.44
N VAL A 91 -1.41 10.99 -0.75
CA VAL A 91 -0.13 11.11 -0.02
C VAL A 91 1.05 11.29 -0.97
N GLY A 92 2.16 11.83 -0.43
CA GLY A 92 3.41 11.99 -1.18
C GLY A 92 3.23 12.86 -2.42
N THR A 93 3.46 12.29 -3.60
CA THR A 93 3.32 12.98 -4.90
C THR A 93 1.85 13.08 -5.38
N GLY A 94 0.92 12.38 -4.73
CA GLY A 94 -0.46 12.22 -5.22
C GLY A 94 -0.60 11.20 -6.36
N ASN A 95 0.50 10.60 -6.82
CA ASN A 95 0.48 9.50 -7.79
C ASN A 95 0.48 8.14 -7.08
N HIS A 96 0.14 7.09 -7.83
CA HIS A 96 0.11 5.72 -7.34
C HIS A 96 1.08 4.83 -8.12
N TYR A 97 1.82 4.00 -7.40
CA TYR A 97 2.63 2.91 -7.93
C TYR A 97 1.88 1.59 -7.74
N CYS A 98 1.20 1.14 -8.79
CA CYS A 98 0.34 -0.04 -8.72
C CYS A 98 1.11 -1.31 -9.06
N MET A 99 0.96 -2.36 -8.24
CA MET A 99 1.58 -3.67 -8.41
C MET A 99 0.57 -4.80 -8.51
N CYS A 100 0.86 -5.81 -9.33
CA CYS A 100 0.11 -7.06 -9.40
C CYS A 100 1.07 -8.25 -9.33
N THR A 101 0.49 -9.44 -9.19
CA THR A 101 1.19 -10.72 -9.37
C THR A 101 0.95 -11.27 -10.78
N ASP A 102 2.00 -11.86 -11.37
CA ASP A 102 1.88 -12.70 -12.57
C ASP A 102 1.56 -14.16 -12.19
N ASP A 103 1.43 -15.02 -13.20
CA ASP A 103 1.18 -16.46 -13.03
C ASP A 103 2.32 -17.16 -12.27
N ALA A 104 3.53 -16.60 -12.30
CA ALA A 104 4.70 -17.07 -11.55
C ALA A 104 4.80 -16.44 -10.15
N GLN A 105 3.77 -15.73 -9.69
CA GLN A 105 3.72 -15.04 -8.40
C GLN A 105 4.79 -13.95 -8.22
N ARG A 106 5.33 -13.40 -9.30
CA ARG A 106 6.25 -12.26 -9.21
C ARG A 106 5.46 -10.97 -9.05
N LEU A 107 5.95 -10.04 -8.24
CA LEU A 107 5.41 -8.68 -8.22
C LEU A 107 5.98 -7.86 -9.37
N LEU A 108 5.10 -7.19 -10.10
CA LEU A 108 5.44 -6.33 -11.21
C LEU A 108 4.52 -5.11 -11.22
N PRO A 109 4.96 -3.99 -11.83
CA PRO A 109 4.06 -2.88 -12.11
C PRO A 109 2.83 -3.34 -12.89
N CYS A 110 1.65 -2.94 -12.45
CA CYS A 110 0.43 -3.16 -13.19
C CYS A 110 0.47 -2.40 -14.51
N ASN A 111 0.12 -3.07 -15.62
CA ASN A 111 -0.36 -2.35 -16.79
C ASN A 111 -1.83 -1.97 -16.56
N CYS A 112 -2.05 -0.86 -15.83
CA CYS A 112 -3.38 -0.36 -15.44
C CYS A 112 -4.29 0.00 -16.63
N ALA A 113 -3.78 0.02 -17.87
CA ALA A 113 -4.60 0.14 -19.07
C ALA A 113 -5.59 -1.04 -19.24
N ASN A 114 -5.29 -2.22 -18.67
CA ASN A 114 -6.13 -3.42 -18.77
C ASN A 114 -6.71 -3.91 -17.43
N ARG A 115 -6.18 -3.46 -16.28
CA ARG A 115 -6.62 -3.88 -14.94
C ARG A 115 -6.94 -2.62 -14.14
N ARG A 116 -8.23 -2.32 -14.02
CA ARG A 116 -8.82 -1.05 -13.53
C ARG A 116 -8.48 -0.73 -12.06
N CYS A 117 -7.23 -0.46 -11.75
CA CYS A 117 -6.80 0.08 -10.44
C CYS A 117 -6.87 1.60 -10.38
N ALA A 118 -6.99 2.25 -11.53
CA ALA A 118 -7.03 3.69 -11.64
C ALA A 118 -8.14 4.08 -12.60
N THR A 119 -9.28 4.48 -12.05
CA THR A 119 -10.16 5.41 -12.77
C THR A 119 -10.66 6.41 -11.73
N HIS A 120 -10.22 7.66 -11.95
CA HIS A 120 -10.71 8.96 -11.52
C HIS A 120 -11.79 9.01 -10.42
#